data_AF-A0A3N4J6K7-F1
#
_entry.id   AF-A0A3N4J6K7-F1
#
_cell.length_a   1.000
_cell.length_b   1.000
_cell.length_c   1.000
_cell.angle_alpha   90.00
_cell.angle_beta   90.00
_cell.angle_gamma   90.00
#
_symmetry.space_group_name_H-M   'P 1'
#
loop_
_entity.id
_entity.type
_entity.pdbx_description
1 polymer ?
#
loop_
_entity_poly.entity_id
_entity_poly.type
_entity_poly.pdbx_seq_one_letter_code
_entity_poly.pdbx_strand_id
1 'polypeptide(L)'
;EESKVLSWLSPLEPRVRHQDIRTQHVKDVGSWVLQTEKFRSWCNGSENEDSDHAALFCHGHPGVGKSFITSLVIDSLCDQAGEKDIAVLCFYFDFASQYSGTVVNSFQG
;
A
#
# COMPACT_ATOMS: atom_id res chain seq x y z
N GLU A 1 -7.36 10.74 18.64
CA GLU A 1 -7.07 11.74 17.60
C GLU A 1 -6.71 11.12 16.25
N GLU A 2 -6.13 9.91 16.23
CA GLU A 2 -5.83 9.11 15.03
C GLU A 2 -7.00 9.01 14.04
N SER A 3 -8.22 8.73 14.52
CA SER A 3 -9.40 8.60 13.65
C SER A 3 -9.73 9.86 12.84
N LYS A 4 -9.44 11.07 13.36
CA LYS A 4 -9.72 12.32 12.63
C LYS A 4 -8.73 12.53 11.48
N VAL A 5 -7.45 12.25 11.71
CA VAL A 5 -6.40 12.34 10.68
C VAL A 5 -6.66 11.31 9.58
N LEU A 6 -7.00 10.07 9.96
CA LEU A 6 -7.35 9.01 9.00
C LEU A 6 -8.59 9.37 8.17
N SER A 7 -9.63 9.94 8.78
CA SER A 7 -10.85 10.36 8.07
C SER A 7 -10.64 11.53 7.11
N TRP A 8 -9.65 12.40 7.37
CA TRP A 8 -9.34 13.53 6.49
C TRP A 8 -8.52 13.11 5.27
N LEU A 9 -7.64 12.12 5.42
CA LEU A 9 -6.73 11.66 4.37
C LEU A 9 -7.42 10.77 3.31
N SER A 10 -8.47 10.05 3.69
CA SER A 10 -9.26 9.25 2.75
C SER A 10 -10.64 8.90 3.35
N PRO A 11 -11.73 8.99 2.58
CA PRO A 11 -13.03 8.44 2.99
C PRO A 11 -13.03 6.90 3.03
N LEU A 12 -12.03 6.27 2.42
CA LEU A 12 -11.87 4.82 2.43
C LEU A 12 -11.04 4.41 3.64
N GLU A 13 -11.63 3.61 4.52
CA GLU A 13 -10.90 3.00 5.64
C GLU A 13 -9.76 2.11 5.09
N PRO A 14 -8.48 2.46 5.35
CA PRO A 14 -7.34 1.75 4.76
C PRO A 14 -7.33 0.26 5.10
N ARG A 15 -7.86 -0.09 6.28
CA ARG A 15 -7.98 -1.47 6.77
C ARG A 15 -8.95 -2.31 5.94
N VAL A 16 -10.12 -1.75 5.60
CA VAL A 16 -11.13 -2.45 4.78
C VAL A 16 -10.57 -2.75 3.41
N ARG A 17 -9.95 -1.75 2.77
CA ARG A 17 -9.35 -1.93 1.43
C ARG A 17 -8.19 -2.93 1.44
N HIS A 18 -7.35 -2.88 2.46
CA HIS A 18 -6.26 -3.84 2.62
C HIS A 18 -6.82 -5.27 2.76
N GLN A 19 -7.87 -5.44 3.57
CA GLN A 19 -8.54 -6.72 3.76
C GLN A 19 -9.17 -7.23 2.45
N ASP A 20 -9.85 -6.37 1.68
CA ASP A 20 -10.43 -6.75 0.38
C ASP A 20 -9.36 -7.28 -0.59
N ILE A 21 -8.23 -6.58 -0.71
CA ILE A 21 -7.10 -7.02 -1.55
C ILE A 21 -6.52 -8.33 -1.01
N ARG A 22 -6.39 -8.44 0.31
CA ARG A 22 -5.86 -9.62 0.99
C ARG A 22 -6.75 -10.86 0.83
N THR A 23 -8.08 -10.71 0.82
CA THR A 23 -8.98 -11.85 0.57
C THR A 23 -8.84 -12.44 -0.83
N GLN A 24 -8.34 -11.66 -1.78
CA GLN A 24 -8.03 -12.11 -3.14
C GLN A 24 -6.63 -12.75 -3.25
N HIS A 25 -5.90 -12.89 -2.13
CA HIS A 25 -4.58 -13.52 -2.11
C HIS A 25 -4.66 -14.99 -2.51
N VAL A 26 -3.98 -15.33 -3.60
CA VAL A 26 -3.62 -16.70 -3.91
C VAL A 26 -2.34 -17.01 -3.16
N LYS A 27 -2.37 -18.09 -2.36
CA LYS A 27 -1.24 -18.52 -1.53
C LYS A 27 0.04 -18.60 -2.37
N ASP A 28 1.13 -18.11 -1.80
CA ASP A 28 2.51 -18.12 -2.34
C ASP A 28 2.75 -17.26 -3.61
N VAL A 29 1.71 -16.73 -4.25
CA VAL A 29 1.84 -15.81 -5.40
C VAL A 29 2.42 -14.48 -4.92
N GLY A 30 3.41 -13.94 -5.64
CA GLY A 30 4.00 -12.62 -5.34
C GLY A 30 4.96 -12.60 -4.13
N SER A 31 5.03 -13.67 -3.34
CA SER A 31 5.94 -13.81 -2.19
C SER A 31 7.42 -13.65 -2.57
N TRP A 32 7.77 -13.97 -3.82
CA TRP A 32 9.11 -13.78 -4.37
C TRP A 32 9.60 -12.32 -4.28
N VAL A 33 8.69 -11.33 -4.26
CA VAL A 33 9.06 -9.91 -4.12
C VAL A 33 9.75 -9.65 -2.77
N LEU A 34 9.27 -10.29 -1.70
CA LEU A 34 9.83 -10.16 -0.34
C LEU A 34 11.22 -10.80 -0.23
N GLN A 35 11.56 -11.69 -1.17
CA GLN A 35 12.87 -12.35 -1.25
C GLN A 35 13.89 -11.52 -2.03
N THR A 36 13.47 -10.45 -2.73
CA THR A 36 14.38 -9.64 -3.54
C THR A 36 15.34 -8.83 -2.68
N GLU A 37 16.58 -8.70 -3.14
CA GLU A 37 17.59 -7.86 -2.50
C GLU A 37 17.13 -6.40 -2.39
N LYS A 38 16.46 -5.90 -3.43
CA LYS A 38 15.89 -4.55 -3.47
C LYS A 38 14.90 -4.31 -2.32
N PHE A 39 14.00 -5.26 -2.05
CA PHE A 39 13.06 -5.16 -0.94
C PHE A 39 13.79 -5.22 0.41
N ARG A 40 14.73 -6.16 0.58
CA ARG A 40 15.46 -6.33 1.84
C ARG A 40 16.32 -5.12 2.19
N SER A 41 17.03 -4.56 1.21
CA SER A 41 17.82 -3.34 1.38
C SER A 41 16.95 -2.14 1.74
N TRP A 42 15.78 -2.00 1.08
CA TRP A 42 14.80 -0.97 1.41
C TRP A 42 14.24 -1.14 2.83
N CYS A 43 13.88 -2.37 3.21
CA CYS A 43 13.23 -2.68 4.48
C CYS A 43 14.17 -2.53 5.69
N ASN A 44 15.44 -2.90 5.55
CA ASN A 44 16.39 -2.88 6.66
C ASN A 44 17.09 -1.52 6.85
N GLY A 45 16.91 -0.58 5.92
CA GLY A 45 17.73 0.61 5.83
C GLY A 45 19.15 0.23 5.36
N SER A 46 19.72 1.00 4.43
CA SER A 46 21.14 0.86 4.12
C SER A 46 21.93 1.32 5.35
N GLU A 47 22.87 0.50 5.85
CA GLU A 47 23.83 0.87 6.90
C GLU A 47 24.77 2.03 6.52
N ASN A 48 24.67 2.53 5.29
CA ASN A 48 25.44 3.68 4.83
C ASN A 48 24.68 4.99 5.11
N GLU A 49 25.39 5.92 5.74
CA GLU A 49 24.94 7.18 6.38
C GLU A 49 24.23 8.20 5.46
N ASP A 50 24.02 7.87 4.17
CA ASP A 50 23.32 8.69 3.18
C ASP A 50 21.88 8.21 2.89
N SER A 51 21.25 7.49 3.83
CA SER A 51 19.91 6.91 3.65
C SER A 51 18.77 7.92 3.81
N ASP A 52 18.75 8.94 2.95
CA ASP A 52 17.58 9.78 2.73
C ASP A 52 16.44 8.91 2.16
N HIS A 53 15.44 8.64 3.00
CA HIS A 53 14.09 8.19 2.64
C HIS A 53 14.02 7.17 1.48
N ALA A 54 14.37 5.91 1.75
CA ALA A 54 14.31 4.87 0.73
C ALA A 54 12.84 4.70 0.26
N ALA A 55 12.56 5.03 -1.00
CA ALA A 55 11.27 4.77 -1.65
C ALA A 55 11.38 3.53 -2.54
N LEU A 56 10.49 2.55 -2.34
CA LEU A 56 10.42 1.36 -3.19
C LEU A 56 9.36 1.50 -4.27
N PHE A 57 9.81 1.72 -5.51
CA PHE A 57 8.90 1.81 -6.65
C PHE A 57 8.65 0.44 -7.30
N CYS A 58 7.37 0.13 -7.51
CA CYS A 58 6.89 -1.02 -8.28
C CYS A 58 6.27 -0.52 -9.61
N HIS A 59 6.97 -0.71 -10.73
CA HIS A 59 6.50 -0.30 -12.05
C HIS A 59 5.83 -1.45 -12.80
N GLY A 60 4.83 -1.13 -13.61
CA GLY A 60 4.15 -2.10 -14.47
C GLY A 60 2.85 -1.57 -15.05
N HIS A 61 2.27 -2.28 -16.01
CA HIS A 61 0.99 -1.91 -16.62
C HIS A 61 -0.18 -1.93 -15.60
N PRO A 62 -1.27 -1.18 -15.83
CA PRO A 62 -2.50 -1.36 -15.05
C PRO A 62 -2.95 -2.84 -15.05
N GLY A 63 -3.48 -3.32 -13.92
CA GLY A 63 -3.97 -4.70 -13.79
C GLY A 63 -2.93 -5.78 -13.47
N VAL A 64 -1.62 -5.49 -13.52
CA VAL A 64 -0.55 -6.51 -13.27
C VAL A 64 -0.37 -6.92 -11.79
N GLY A 65 -1.28 -6.51 -10.89
CA GLY A 65 -1.21 -6.90 -9.47
C GLY A 65 -0.30 -6.04 -8.59
N LYS A 66 0.01 -4.78 -8.96
CA LYS A 66 0.80 -3.88 -8.11
C LYS A 66 0.22 -3.74 -6.69
N SER A 67 -1.09 -3.54 -6.58
CA SER A 67 -1.79 -3.42 -5.29
C SER A 67 -1.72 -4.70 -4.45
N PHE A 68 -1.70 -5.86 -5.10
CA PHE A 68 -1.50 -7.16 -4.45
C PHE A 68 -0.09 -7.26 -3.84
N ILE A 69 0.93 -6.88 -4.61
CA ILE A 69 2.31 -6.82 -4.10
C ILE A 69 2.40 -5.85 -2.92
N THR A 70 1.77 -4.67 -3.02
CA THR A 70 1.72 -3.71 -1.90
C THR A 70 1.09 -4.31 -0.65
N SER A 71 0.00 -5.08 -0.74
CA SER A 71 -0.55 -5.75 0.44
C SER A 71 0.41 -6.75 1.07
N LEU A 72 1.14 -7.54 0.28
CA LEU A 72 2.14 -8.48 0.82
C LEU A 72 3.26 -7.77 1.58
N VAL A 73 3.71 -6.62 1.05
CA VAL A 73 4.71 -5.78 1.72
C VAL A 73 4.18 -5.27 3.06
N ILE A 74 2.94 -4.77 3.09
CA ILE A 74 2.32 -4.27 4.32
C ILE A 74 2.17 -5.38 5.36
N ASP A 75 1.67 -6.55 4.98
CA ASP A 75 1.57 -7.71 5.89
C ASP A 75 2.95 -8.06 6.46
N SER A 76 3.98 -8.17 5.61
CA SER A 76 5.35 -8.48 6.03
C SER A 76 5.94 -7.45 6.99
N LEU A 77 5.64 -6.16 6.81
CA LEU A 77 6.08 -5.10 7.72
C LEU A 77 5.33 -5.17 9.05
N CYS A 78 4.03 -5.47 9.03
CA CYS A 78 3.24 -5.62 10.25
C CYS A 78 3.70 -6.82 11.08
N ASP A 79 4.04 -7.94 10.44
CA ASP A 79 4.59 -9.12 11.10
C ASP A 79 5.94 -8.80 11.79
N GLN A 80 6.85 -8.12 11.07
CA GLN A 80 8.15 -7.70 11.64
C GLN A 80 8.01 -6.66 12.75
N ALA A 81 7.01 -5.79 12.66
CA ALA A 81 6.73 -4.76 13.65
C ALA A 81 6.30 -5.33 14.99
N GLY A 82 5.55 -6.44 14.99
CA GLY A 82 5.18 -7.16 16.21
C GLY A 82 6.38 -7.71 16.98
N GLU A 83 7.48 -8.03 16.28
CA GLU A 83 8.72 -8.51 16.90
C GLU A 83 9.61 -7.37 17.42
N LYS A 84 9.58 -6.21 16.75
CA LYS A 84 10.50 -5.08 17.00
C LYS A 84 9.89 -3.93 17.80
N ASP A 85 8.61 -4.01 18.18
CA ASP A 85 7.84 -2.95 18.84
C ASP A 85 7.84 -1.62 18.06
N ILE A 86 7.66 -1.73 16.73
CA ILE A 86 7.65 -0.58 15.80
C ILE A 86 6.20 -0.31 15.36
N ALA A 87 5.79 0.95 15.27
CA ALA A 87 4.51 1.31 14.68
C ALA A 87 4.58 1.35 13.15
N VAL A 88 3.67 0.64 12.47
CA VAL A 88 3.53 0.65 11.00
C VAL A 88 2.29 1.42 10.60
N LEU A 89 2.47 2.44 9.76
CA LEU A 89 1.38 3.25 9.21
C LEU A 89 1.26 3.03 7.71
N CYS A 90 0.08 2.66 7.23
CA CYS A 90 -0.16 2.31 5.83
C CYS A 90 -1.41 3.00 5.26
N PHE A 91 -1.29 3.50 4.04
CA PHE A 91 -2.36 4.17 3.31
C PHE A 91 -2.43 3.66 1.88
N TYR A 92 -3.66 3.52 1.38
CA TYR A 92 -3.91 3.25 -0.03
C TYR A 92 -4.46 4.51 -0.68
N PHE A 93 -3.81 4.93 -1.76
CA PHE A 93 -4.32 5.98 -2.64
C PHE A 93 -4.99 5.35 -3.86
N ASP A 94 -6.25 5.71 -4.09
CA ASP A 94 -6.99 5.26 -5.26
C ASP A 94 -7.13 6.40 -6.26
N PHE A 95 -6.32 6.37 -7.32
CA PHE A 95 -6.36 7.37 -8.37
C PHE A 95 -7.67 7.33 -9.19
N ALA A 96 -8.36 6.18 -9.25
CA ALA A 96 -9.63 6.06 -9.99
C ALA A 96 -10.79 6.77 -9.27
N SER A 97 -10.72 6.87 -7.94
CA SER A 97 -11.75 7.54 -7.13
C SER A 97 -11.78 9.07 -7.30
N GLN A 98 -10.75 9.70 -7.87
CA GLN A 98 -10.76 11.13 -8.21
C GLN A 98 -11.58 11.46 -9.47
N TYR A 99 -11.95 10.48 -10.29
CA TYR A 99 -12.75 10.71 -11.50
C TYR A 99 -14.25 10.40 -11.33
N SER A 100 -14.68 9.85 -10.19
CA SER A 100 -16.10 9.70 -9.86
C SER A 100 -16.63 10.91 -9.07
N GLY A 101 -16.26 12.11 -9.50
CA GLY A 101 -16.72 13.37 -8.95
C GLY A 101 -17.10 14.33 -10.08
N THR A 102 -18.38 14.28 -10.47
CA THR A 102 -19.05 15.21 -11.40
C THR A 102 -18.81 14.97 -12.89
N VAL A 103 -19.60 14.07 -13.47
CA VAL A 103 -20.37 14.42 -14.68
C VAL A 103 -21.82 14.05 -14.40
N VAL A 104 -22.53 14.94 -13.68
CA VAL A 104 -23.99 14.94 -13.78
C VAL A 104 -24.26 15.44 -15.19
N ASN A 105 -24.52 14.48 -16.09
CA ASN A 105 -25.11 14.78 -17.38
C ASN A 105 -26.55 15.28 -17.09
N SER A 106 -26.68 16.57 -16.86
CA SER A 106 -27.97 17.26 -16.85
C SER A 106 -27.91 18.35 -17.89
N PHE A 107 -28.24 18.00 -19.14
CA PHE A 107 -29.13 18.80 -19.97
C PHE A 107 -29.80 17.85 -20.98
N GLN A 108 -30.99 17.41 -20.60
CA GLN A 108 -32.00 16.85 -21.46
C GLN A 108 -33.16 17.85 -21.40
N GLY A 109 -33.51 18.46 -22.54
CA GLY A 109 -34.54 19.49 -22.68
C GLY A 109 -34.00 20.82 -23.15
#